data_AF-A0AA96G4N5-F1
#
_entry.id   AF-A0AA96G4N5-F1
#
_cell.length_a   1.000
_cell.length_b   1.000
_cell.length_c   1.000
_cell.angle_alpha   90.00
_cell.angle_beta   90.00
_cell.angle_gamma   90.00
#
_symmetry.space_group_name_H-M   'P 1'
#
loop_
_entity.id
_entity.type
_entity.pdbx_description
1 polymer ?
#
loop_
_entity_poly.entity_id
_entity_poly.type
_entity_poly.pdbx_seq_one_letter_code
_entity_poly.pdbx_strand_id
1 'polypeptide(L)'
;MVSKKSGAGLAAALGAAMLLGAGAGTAHAAPAEGGASLAKTDVAKALGGTTAGLGYGIAPVKDLRLDPWANSSADVLNNGATVQPDNSGLAPVSTGTLTGPLSAGGGPRDLPVVGQLLGALPG
;
A
#
# COMPACT_ATOMS: atom_id res chain seq x y z
N MET A 1 13.88 -33.49 4.45
CA MET A 1 14.12 -32.97 3.09
C MET A 1 13.85 -31.47 3.13
N VAL A 2 14.92 -30.64 3.09
CA VAL A 2 14.84 -29.18 3.28
C VAL A 2 14.73 -28.52 1.91
N SER A 3 13.58 -27.90 1.62
CA SER A 3 13.35 -27.12 0.40
C SER A 3 14.12 -25.80 0.47
N LYS A 4 15.09 -25.62 -0.43
CA LYS A 4 15.84 -24.37 -0.64
C LYS A 4 14.89 -23.30 -1.18
N LYS A 5 14.65 -22.25 -0.39
CA LYS A 5 13.85 -21.08 -0.79
C LYS A 5 14.54 -20.31 -1.91
N SER A 6 13.75 -19.99 -2.93
CA SER A 6 14.10 -19.27 -4.15
C SER A 6 14.67 -17.88 -3.87
N GLY A 7 15.98 -17.71 -4.06
CA GLY A 7 16.67 -16.40 -4.07
C GLY A 7 16.39 -15.59 -5.35
N ALA A 8 15.77 -16.21 -6.36
CA ALA A 8 15.47 -15.57 -7.64
C ALA A 8 14.41 -14.46 -7.51
N GLY A 9 13.46 -14.59 -6.58
CA GLY A 9 12.42 -13.58 -6.38
C GLY A 9 12.98 -12.26 -5.81
N LEU A 10 13.95 -12.35 -4.89
CA LEU A 10 14.61 -11.17 -4.32
C LEU A 10 15.53 -10.50 -5.34
N ALA A 11 16.27 -11.27 -6.14
CA ALA A 11 17.11 -10.73 -7.20
C ALA A 11 16.28 -10.03 -8.31
N ALA A 12 15.11 -10.57 -8.65
CA ALA A 12 14.21 -9.95 -9.61
C ALA A 12 13.58 -8.64 -9.07
N ALA A 13 13.20 -8.61 -7.79
CA ALA A 13 12.68 -7.40 -7.15
C ALA A 13 13.73 -6.28 -7.06
N LEU A 14 14.97 -6.64 -6.72
CA LEU A 14 16.10 -5.71 -6.71
C LEU A 14 16.47 -5.26 -8.13
N GLY A 15 16.45 -6.16 -9.11
CA GLY A 15 16.68 -5.84 -10.52
C GLY A 15 15.66 -4.86 -11.09
N ALA A 16 14.38 -5.05 -10.78
CA ALA A 16 13.31 -4.14 -11.22
C ALA A 16 13.39 -2.76 -10.55
N ALA A 17 13.76 -2.69 -9.26
CA ALA A 17 14.00 -1.43 -8.56
C ALA A 17 15.22 -0.67 -9.14
N MET A 18 16.28 -1.38 -9.53
CA MET A 18 17.44 -0.80 -10.20
C MET A 18 17.11 -0.35 -11.63
N LEU A 19 16.28 -1.11 -12.37
CA LEU A 19 15.86 -0.76 -13.73
C LEU A 19 14.93 0.47 -13.75
N LEU A 20 14.06 0.61 -12.75
CA LEU A 20 13.19 1.78 -12.60
C LEU A 20 13.95 3.00 -12.05
N GLY A 21 15.03 2.79 -11.29
CA GLY A 21 15.97 3.85 -10.89
C GLY A 21 16.91 4.31 -12.03
N ALA A 22 17.07 3.50 -13.07
CA ALA A 22 17.84 3.83 -14.28
C ALA A 22 16.98 4.33 -15.45
N GLY A 23 15.67 4.52 -15.24
CA GLY A 23 14.67 4.70 -16.28
C GLY A 23 13.87 5.99 -16.18
N ALA A 24 14.49 7.13 -15.86
CA ALA A 24 13.90 8.43 -16.18
C ALA A 24 14.35 8.83 -17.58
N GLY A 25 13.50 8.58 -18.59
CA GLY A 25 13.52 9.18 -19.93
C GLY A 25 14.87 9.21 -20.67
N THR A 26 14.92 8.57 -21.83
CA THR A 26 15.98 8.84 -22.81
C THR A 26 15.86 10.28 -23.36
N ALA A 27 16.27 11.28 -22.57
CA ALA A 27 16.76 12.54 -23.10
C ALA A 27 18.14 12.21 -23.68
N HIS A 28 18.22 12.02 -24.99
CA HIS A 28 19.48 11.79 -25.67
C HIS A 28 20.26 13.11 -25.69
N ALA A 29 21.01 13.37 -24.61
CA ALA A 29 22.04 14.40 -24.59
C ALA A 29 23.30 13.81 -25.22
N ALA A 30 23.85 14.51 -26.23
CA ALA A 30 25.14 14.17 -26.82
C ALA A 30 26.23 14.13 -25.72
N PRO A 31 27.29 13.31 -25.87
CA PRO A 31 28.31 13.17 -24.84
C PRO A 31 28.97 14.53 -24.59
N ALA A 32 28.87 15.05 -23.37
CA ALA A 32 29.63 16.23 -22.99
C ALA A 32 31.12 15.86 -22.98
N GLU A 33 31.92 16.54 -23.80
CA GLU A 33 33.37 16.40 -23.77
C GLU A 33 33.90 17.00 -22.46
N GLY A 34 34.11 16.12 -21.49
CA GLY A 34 34.50 16.47 -20.13
C GLY A 34 33.94 15.42 -19.19
N GLY A 35 34.71 14.35 -18.97
CA GLY A 35 34.29 13.21 -18.15
C GLY A 35 33.99 13.61 -16.72
N ALA A 36 32.74 13.98 -16.45
CA ALA A 36 32.25 14.17 -15.10
C ALA A 36 32.18 12.80 -14.42
N SER A 37 33.01 12.60 -13.39
CA SER A 37 32.86 11.43 -12.52
C SER A 37 31.50 11.50 -11.85
N LEU A 38 30.59 10.61 -12.24
CA LEU A 38 29.28 10.47 -11.59
C LEU A 38 29.50 10.18 -10.11
N ALA A 39 28.87 10.98 -9.24
CA ALA A 39 28.86 10.70 -7.82
C ALA A 39 28.18 9.35 -7.57
N LYS A 40 28.73 8.55 -6.64
CA LYS A 40 28.06 7.31 -6.21
C LYS A 40 26.67 7.66 -5.68
N THR A 41 25.67 6.91 -6.12
CA THR A 41 24.30 7.04 -5.60
C THR A 41 24.30 6.84 -4.09
N ASP A 42 23.85 7.85 -3.37
CA ASP A 42 23.56 7.74 -1.95
C ASP A 42 22.25 6.95 -1.79
N VAL A 43 22.39 5.66 -1.45
CA VAL A 43 21.27 4.74 -1.27
C VAL A 43 20.32 5.22 -0.17
N ALA A 44 20.83 5.87 0.89
CA ALA A 44 19.99 6.38 1.96
C ALA A 44 19.14 7.55 1.50
N LYS A 45 19.72 8.47 0.70
CA LYS A 45 18.97 9.58 0.09
C LYS A 45 17.97 9.10 -0.94
N ALA A 46 18.34 8.12 -1.76
CA ALA A 46 17.42 7.51 -2.73
C ALA A 46 16.23 6.85 -2.02
N LEU A 47 16.49 6.00 -1.01
CA LEU A 47 15.44 5.34 -0.24
C LEU A 47 14.55 6.33 0.52
N GLY A 48 15.15 7.36 1.13
CA GLY A 48 14.42 8.43 1.80
C GLY A 48 13.53 9.22 0.84
N GLY A 49 14.04 9.58 -0.34
CA GLY A 49 13.29 10.25 -1.39
C GLY A 49 12.12 9.41 -1.92
N THR A 50 12.35 8.12 -2.18
CA THR A 50 11.28 7.20 -2.62
C THR A 50 10.23 7.01 -1.53
N THR A 51 10.63 6.84 -0.27
CA THR A 51 9.70 6.68 0.86
C THR A 51 8.85 7.94 1.05
N ALA A 52 9.47 9.12 0.99
CA ALA A 52 8.76 10.40 1.07
C ALA A 52 7.80 10.57 -0.11
N GLY A 53 8.26 10.31 -1.34
CA GLY A 53 7.43 10.40 -2.54
C GLY A 53 6.23 9.46 -2.51
N LEU A 54 6.42 8.21 -2.09
CA LEU A 54 5.34 7.25 -1.88
C LEU A 54 4.41 7.70 -0.76
N GLY A 55 4.94 8.22 0.34
CA GLY A 55 4.13 8.79 1.42
C GLY A 55 3.21 9.90 0.91
N TYR A 56 3.74 10.87 0.15
CA TYR A 56 2.92 11.94 -0.42
C TYR A 56 1.91 11.47 -1.47
N GLY A 57 2.29 10.52 -2.33
CA GLY A 57 1.44 10.06 -3.42
C GLY A 57 0.35 9.06 -2.99
N ILE A 58 0.65 8.19 -2.02
CA ILE A 58 -0.23 7.08 -1.62
C ILE A 58 -1.06 7.42 -0.38
N ALA A 59 -0.53 8.21 0.57
CA ALA A 59 -1.26 8.55 1.80
C ALA A 59 -2.67 9.10 1.55
N PRO A 60 -2.89 10.04 0.61
CA PRO A 60 -4.24 10.56 0.36
C PRO A 60 -5.21 9.49 -0.16
N VAL A 61 -4.71 8.49 -0.87
CA VAL A 61 -5.54 7.45 -1.51
C VAL A 61 -5.95 6.39 -0.50
N LYS A 62 -5.08 6.03 0.44
CA LYS A 62 -5.38 5.02 1.48
C LYS A 62 -6.30 5.53 2.58
N ASP A 63 -6.38 6.85 2.77
CA ASP A 63 -7.26 7.49 3.74
C ASP A 63 -8.51 8.13 3.06
N LEU A 64 -8.65 7.98 1.75
CA LEU A 64 -9.79 8.52 1.02
C LEU A 64 -11.07 7.80 1.45
N ARG A 65 -12.04 8.56 1.95
CA ARG A 65 -13.37 8.07 2.32
C ARG A 65 -14.02 7.33 1.15
N LEU A 66 -14.30 6.04 1.34
CA LEU A 66 -14.86 5.17 0.31
C LEU A 66 -16.36 5.30 0.16
N ASP A 67 -17.06 5.54 1.27
CA ASP A 67 -18.51 5.70 1.26
C ASP A 67 -18.88 7.19 1.33
N PRO A 68 -19.44 7.78 0.25
CA PRO A 68 -19.90 9.17 0.24
C PRO A 68 -21.02 9.45 1.25
N TRP A 69 -21.74 8.42 1.69
CA TRP A 69 -22.88 8.52 2.60
C TRP A 69 -22.56 8.16 4.05
N ALA A 70 -21.33 7.74 4.37
CA ALA A 70 -20.89 7.48 5.75
C ALA A 70 -21.33 8.57 6.75
N ASN A 71 -21.78 8.19 7.95
CA ASN A 71 -22.37 9.08 8.96
C ASN A 71 -23.64 9.84 8.50
N SER A 72 -24.26 9.46 7.39
CA SER A 72 -25.57 9.99 6.96
C SER A 72 -26.70 9.08 7.43
N SER A 73 -27.91 9.65 7.55
CA SER A 73 -29.13 8.86 7.70
C SER A 73 -29.44 8.00 6.47
N ALA A 74 -28.87 8.35 5.30
CA ALA A 74 -28.98 7.59 4.06
C ALA A 74 -27.87 6.53 3.88
N ASP A 75 -27.02 6.34 4.89
CA ASP A 75 -25.96 5.34 4.85
C ASP A 75 -26.54 3.92 4.88
N VAL A 76 -26.34 3.17 3.81
CA VAL A 76 -26.81 1.77 3.71
C VAL A 76 -25.89 0.78 4.41
N LEU A 77 -24.63 1.14 4.63
CA LEU A 77 -23.61 0.30 5.25
C LEU A 77 -23.72 0.27 6.77
N ASN A 78 -24.49 1.20 7.36
CA ASN A 78 -24.84 1.18 8.78
C ASN A 78 -25.81 0.03 9.18
N ASN A 79 -26.38 -0.67 8.19
CA ASN A 79 -27.30 -1.78 8.40
C ASN A 79 -26.55 -3.11 8.57
N GLY A 80 -25.77 -3.22 9.65
CA GLY A 80 -25.03 -4.42 9.99
C GLY A 80 -25.96 -5.56 10.43
N ALA A 81 -25.74 -6.76 9.87
CA ALA A 81 -26.40 -7.98 10.30
C ALA A 81 -25.43 -8.83 11.12
N THR A 82 -25.94 -9.40 12.22
CA THR A 82 -25.15 -10.30 13.08
C THR A 82 -25.87 -11.62 13.23
N VAL A 83 -25.15 -12.71 12.97
CA VAL A 83 -25.62 -14.07 13.18
C VAL A 83 -24.84 -14.67 14.34
N GLN A 84 -25.58 -15.15 15.35
CA GLN A 84 -25.00 -15.91 16.44
C GLN A 84 -25.23 -17.40 16.14
N PRO A 85 -24.16 -18.20 15.96
CA PRO A 85 -24.31 -19.64 15.86
C PRO A 85 -24.86 -20.24 17.15
N ASP A 86 -25.75 -21.23 17.05
CA ASP A 86 -26.34 -21.96 18.20
C ASP A 86 -25.30 -22.74 19.03
N ASN A 87 -24.13 -22.98 18.44
CA ASN A 87 -23.02 -23.64 19.10
C ASN A 87 -22.41 -22.70 20.15
N SER A 88 -22.54 -23.06 21.43
CA SER A 88 -22.23 -22.22 22.60
C SER A 88 -20.77 -21.78 22.77
N GLY A 89 -19.87 -22.23 21.89
CA GLY A 89 -18.46 -21.85 21.88
C GLY A 89 -18.03 -20.91 20.75
N LEU A 90 -18.92 -20.56 19.82
CA LEU A 90 -18.56 -19.74 18.66
C LEU A 90 -18.95 -18.28 18.85
N ALA A 91 -18.02 -17.39 18.49
CA ALA A 91 -18.28 -15.96 18.49
C ALA A 91 -19.33 -15.59 17.42
N PRO A 92 -20.16 -14.55 17.67
CA PRO A 92 -21.07 -14.03 16.66
C PRO A 92 -20.32 -13.52 15.43
N VAL A 93 -20.88 -13.76 14.26
CA VAL A 93 -20.35 -13.29 12.98
C VAL A 93 -21.20 -12.11 12.53
N SER A 94 -20.55 -10.97 12.28
CA SER A 94 -21.23 -9.72 11.90
C SER A 94 -20.66 -9.14 10.62
N THR A 95 -21.54 -8.66 9.73
CA THR A 95 -21.14 -7.86 8.58
C THR A 95 -20.59 -6.49 9.00
N GLY A 96 -20.90 -6.03 10.21
CA GLY A 96 -20.43 -4.76 10.75
C GLY A 96 -18.90 -4.68 10.88
N THR A 97 -18.21 -5.81 10.94
CA THR A 97 -16.73 -5.84 10.88
C THR A 97 -16.17 -5.33 9.56
N LEU A 98 -16.92 -5.51 8.47
CA LEU A 98 -16.54 -5.10 7.13
C LEU A 98 -17.19 -3.76 6.77
N THR A 99 -18.45 -3.53 7.13
CA THR A 99 -19.20 -2.33 6.74
C THR A 99 -19.05 -1.16 7.70
N GLY A 100 -18.77 -1.43 8.98
CA GLY A 100 -18.64 -0.41 10.03
C GLY A 100 -17.56 0.64 9.75
N PRO A 101 -16.33 0.25 9.37
CA PRO A 101 -15.29 1.21 9.02
C PRO A 101 -15.68 2.14 7.86
N LEU A 102 -16.34 1.62 6.81
CA LEU A 102 -16.80 2.45 5.70
C LEU A 102 -17.92 3.39 6.14
N SER A 103 -18.89 2.88 6.89
CA SER A 103 -20.03 3.65 7.43
C SER A 103 -19.60 4.76 8.39
N ALA A 104 -18.45 4.59 9.07
CA ALA A 104 -17.82 5.63 9.89
C ALA A 104 -17.03 6.67 9.08
N GLY A 105 -16.87 6.47 7.77
CA GLY A 105 -16.14 7.36 6.87
C GLY A 105 -14.69 6.95 6.60
N GLY A 106 -14.31 5.74 7.00
CA GLY A 106 -12.99 5.18 6.78
C GLY A 106 -12.65 4.98 5.30
N GLY A 107 -11.35 4.92 5.04
CA GLY A 107 -10.77 4.67 3.73
C GLY A 107 -10.34 3.21 3.53
N PRO A 108 -9.67 2.90 2.42
CA PRO A 108 -9.13 1.57 2.16
C PRO A 108 -8.25 1.01 3.29
N ARG A 109 -7.53 1.87 4.02
CA ARG A 109 -6.66 1.48 5.14
C ARG A 109 -7.45 0.93 6.34
N ASP A 110 -8.73 1.25 6.47
CA ASP A 110 -9.54 0.86 7.62
C ASP A 110 -10.26 -0.48 7.41
N LEU A 111 -10.16 -1.06 6.22
CA LEU A 111 -10.75 -2.35 5.91
C LEU A 111 -9.96 -3.50 6.55
N PRO A 112 -10.62 -4.54 7.08
CA PRO A 112 -9.93 -5.73 7.52
C PRO A 112 -9.20 -6.38 6.33
N VAL A 113 -8.02 -6.97 6.60
CA VAL A 113 -7.09 -7.53 5.62
C VAL A 113 -6.42 -6.48 4.72
N VAL A 114 -7.19 -5.71 3.94
CA VAL A 114 -6.64 -4.68 3.02
C VAL A 114 -5.90 -3.60 3.80
N GLY A 115 -6.41 -3.20 4.96
CA GLY A 115 -5.82 -2.21 5.83
C GLY A 115 -4.45 -2.58 6.37
N GLN A 116 -4.20 -3.88 6.61
CA GLN A 116 -2.88 -4.34 7.05
C GLN A 116 -1.84 -4.19 5.92
N LEU A 117 -2.23 -4.50 4.69
CA LEU A 117 -1.38 -4.33 3.52
C LEU A 117 -1.09 -2.85 3.26
N LEU A 118 -2.13 -2.01 3.26
CA LEU A 118 -1.98 -0.57 3.03
C LEU A 118 -1.29 0.15 4.19
N GLY A 119 -1.42 -0.37 5.41
CA GLY A 119 -0.71 0.11 6.58
C GLY A 119 0.80 -0.10 6.52
N ALA A 120 1.27 -1.06 5.72
CA ALA A 120 2.69 -1.28 5.48
C ALA A 120 3.31 -0.31 4.45
N LEU A 121 2.47 0.35 3.63
CA LEU A 121 2.94 1.37 2.70
C LEU A 121 3.22 2.69 3.45
N PRO A 122 4.28 3.44 3.07
CA PRO A 122 4.62 4.73 3.68
C PRO A 122 3.43 5.72 3.70
N GLY A 123 3.36 6.50 4.78
CA GLY A 123 2.25 7.41 5.09
C GLY A 123 1.08 6.66 5.71
#